data_AF-A0A357R7H0-F1
#
_entry.id   AF-A0A357R7H0-F1
#
_cell.length_a   1.000
_cell.length_b   1.000
_cell.length_c   1.000
_cell.angle_alpha   90.00
_cell.angle_beta   90.00
_cell.angle_gamma   90.00
#
_symmetry.space_group_name_H-M   'P 1'
#
loop_
_entity.id
_entity.type
_entity.pdbx_description
1 polymer ?
#
loop_
_entity_poly.entity_id
_entity_poly.type
_entity_poly.pdbx_seq_one_letter_code
_entity_poly.pdbx_strand_id
1 'polypeptide(L)'
;MSKLKSLFQDIKQNSAKNKFLLWGLGLVGALMLVLPANCGDGSKQPAVTSKLPEIDYQQQLQRELEGILSRIEGAGRVTVMLTLDDDAEIVYASNEETSRRTTSEEDSQGGVRQQLEYDSRGQLVIVQTGNQEEPVIEKIIKPRVRGVLVVA
;
A
#
# COMPACT_ATOMS: atom_id res chain seq x y z
N MET A 1 45.14 -1.05 24.87
CA MET A 1 44.95 -2.49 24.58
C MET A 1 45.68 -3.44 25.56
N SER A 2 46.53 -2.95 26.46
CA SER A 2 47.23 -3.79 27.47
C SER A 2 46.36 -4.27 28.63
N LYS A 3 45.31 -3.50 29.00
CA LYS A 3 44.40 -3.84 30.11
C LYS A 3 43.49 -5.04 29.83
N LEU A 4 43.12 -5.27 28.56
CA LEU A 4 42.28 -6.41 28.19
C LEU A 4 43.07 -7.73 28.25
N LYS A 5 44.38 -7.65 27.95
CA LYS A 5 45.27 -8.81 27.97
C LYS A 5 45.58 -9.28 29.40
N SER A 6 45.71 -8.34 30.35
CA SER A 6 45.88 -8.69 31.78
C SER A 6 44.61 -9.29 32.38
N LEU A 7 43.43 -8.75 32.05
CA LEU A 7 42.15 -9.31 32.50
C LEU A 7 41.95 -10.75 32.02
N PHE A 8 42.33 -11.07 30.78
CA PHE A 8 42.26 -12.44 30.26
C PHE A 8 43.27 -13.38 30.93
N GLN A 9 44.42 -12.85 31.32
CA GLN A 9 45.48 -13.62 31.99
C GLN A 9 45.09 -13.94 33.45
N ASP A 10 44.45 -12.99 34.14
CA ASP A 10 43.91 -13.15 35.50
C ASP A 10 42.75 -14.17 35.53
N ILE A 11 41.88 -14.14 34.52
CA ILE A 11 40.78 -15.10 34.37
C ILE A 11 41.33 -16.52 34.12
N LYS A 12 42.36 -16.67 33.27
CA LYS A 12 42.95 -17.99 32.97
C LYS A 12 43.68 -18.59 34.17
N GLN A 13 44.34 -17.78 35.00
CA GLN A 13 45.09 -18.27 36.16
C GLN A 13 44.18 -18.66 37.33
N ASN A 14 43.01 -18.02 37.48
CA ASN A 14 42.07 -18.30 38.57
C ASN A 14 40.92 -19.29 38.20
N SER A 15 40.85 -19.69 36.92
CA SER A 15 39.79 -20.58 36.39
C SER A 15 39.79 -21.99 37.01
N ALA A 16 40.95 -22.48 37.49
CA ALA A 16 41.06 -23.82 38.07
C ALA A 16 40.57 -23.94 39.53
N LYS A 17 40.40 -22.83 40.25
CA LYS A 17 39.99 -22.85 41.67
C LYS A 17 38.52 -22.45 41.88
N ASN A 18 37.97 -21.58 41.02
CA ASN A 18 36.61 -21.07 41.18
C ASN A 18 35.72 -21.44 40.00
N LYS A 19 35.24 -22.70 40.00
CA LYS A 19 34.28 -23.22 38.99
C LYS A 19 32.99 -22.37 38.88
N PHE A 20 32.62 -21.66 39.95
CA PHE A 20 31.46 -20.74 39.98
C PHE A 20 31.61 -19.53 39.06
N LEU A 21 32.84 -19.06 38.79
CA LEU A 21 33.08 -17.86 37.97
C LEU A 21 32.88 -18.16 36.47
N LEU A 22 33.22 -19.37 36.05
CA LEU A 22 32.95 -19.89 34.71
C LEU A 22 31.45 -20.09 34.46
N TRP A 23 30.73 -20.64 35.44
CA TRP A 23 29.26 -20.75 35.37
C TRP A 23 28.57 -19.39 35.36
N GLY A 24 29.05 -18.41 36.14
CA GLY A 24 28.51 -17.05 36.15
C GLY A 24 28.64 -16.34 34.79
N LEU A 25 29.80 -16.45 34.14
CA LEU A 25 30.02 -15.84 32.82
C LEU A 25 29.16 -16.49 31.73
N GLY A 26 29.00 -17.82 31.78
CA GLY A 26 28.11 -18.56 30.88
C GLY A 26 26.64 -18.21 31.08
N LEU A 27 26.20 -18.05 32.33
CA LEU A 27 24.83 -17.63 32.67
C LEU A 27 24.53 -16.19 32.22
N VAL A 28 25.49 -15.27 32.35
CA VAL A 28 25.32 -13.89 31.86
C VAL A 28 25.25 -13.86 30.32
N GLY A 29 26.05 -14.68 29.63
CA GLY A 29 25.97 -14.83 28.17
C GLY A 29 24.64 -15.44 27.71
N ALA A 30 24.13 -16.46 28.41
CA ALA A 30 22.84 -17.07 28.12
C ALA A 30 21.67 -16.12 28.43
N LEU A 31 21.77 -15.32 29.49
CA LEU A 31 20.77 -14.31 29.84
C LEU A 31 20.68 -13.19 28.78
N MET A 32 21.81 -12.81 28.18
CA MET A 32 21.84 -11.82 27.11
C MET A 32 21.22 -12.31 25.79
N LEU A 33 21.09 -13.62 25.60
CA LEU A 33 20.46 -14.24 24.43
C LEU A 33 18.94 -14.44 24.59
N VAL A 34 18.44 -14.45 25.84
CA VAL A 34 17.01 -14.68 26.16
C VAL A 34 16.27 -13.39 26.53
N LEU A 35 16.98 -12.28 26.72
CA LEU A 35 16.35 -10.96 26.78
C LEU A 35 15.83 -10.60 25.37
N PRO A 36 14.53 -10.28 25.21
CA PRO A 36 14.07 -9.72 23.95
C PRO A 36 14.87 -8.43 23.76
N ALA A 37 15.57 -8.35 22.63
CA ALA A 37 16.08 -7.08 22.17
C ALA A 37 14.94 -6.09 22.29
N ASN A 38 15.15 -5.05 23.09
CA ASN A 38 14.34 -3.85 23.08
C ASN A 38 14.50 -3.24 21.68
N CYS A 39 13.76 -3.82 20.72
CA CYS A 39 13.59 -3.33 19.38
C CYS A 39 12.94 -1.97 19.53
N GLY A 40 13.81 -0.96 19.43
CA GLY A 40 13.43 0.43 19.42
C GLY A 40 12.36 0.66 18.38
N ASP A 41 11.35 1.39 18.86
CA ASP A 41 10.41 2.18 18.11
C ASP A 41 9.68 1.44 16.99
N GLY A 42 8.58 0.81 17.40
CA GLY A 42 7.45 0.62 16.51
C GLY A 42 6.89 1.99 16.11
N SER A 43 7.50 2.62 15.11
CA SER A 43 6.75 3.46 14.20
C SER A 43 5.82 2.52 13.42
N LYS A 44 4.66 2.25 14.01
CA LYS A 44 3.45 2.05 13.22
C LYS A 44 3.33 3.30 12.36
N GLN A 45 3.92 3.28 11.17
CA GLN A 45 3.50 4.17 10.11
C GLN A 45 2.00 3.90 9.98
N PRO A 46 1.13 4.88 10.30
CA PRO A 46 -0.24 4.76 9.85
C PRO A 46 -0.12 4.61 8.35
N ALA A 47 -0.61 3.50 7.81
CA ALA A 47 -1.02 3.50 6.41
C ALA A 47 -1.87 4.75 6.27
N VAL A 48 -1.37 5.74 5.52
CA VAL A 48 -2.12 6.94 5.20
C VAL A 48 -3.18 6.44 4.24
N THR A 49 -4.25 5.85 4.79
CA THR A 49 -5.53 5.83 4.13
C THR A 49 -5.86 7.31 4.01
N SER A 50 -5.45 7.91 2.89
CA SER A 50 -6.05 9.13 2.39
C SER A 50 -7.52 8.78 2.19
N LYS A 51 -8.30 8.90 3.26
CA LYS A 51 -9.74 9.01 3.15
C LYS A 51 -9.95 10.22 2.27
N LEU A 52 -10.13 9.97 0.97
CA LEU A 52 -10.59 10.98 0.05
C LEU A 52 -11.89 11.57 0.64
N PRO A 53 -12.21 12.83 0.32
CA PRO A 53 -13.38 13.52 0.84
C PRO A 53 -14.67 12.99 0.19
N GLU A 54 -14.98 11.72 0.42
CA GLU A 54 -16.12 11.01 -0.14
C GLU A 54 -17.43 11.51 0.49
N ILE A 55 -17.42 11.73 1.82
CA ILE A 55 -18.53 12.35 2.56
C ILE A 55 -18.83 13.75 2.00
N ASP A 56 -17.81 14.49 1.57
CA ASP A 56 -18.01 15.85 1.05
C ASP A 56 -18.67 15.83 -0.34
N TYR A 57 -18.23 14.95 -1.24
CA TYR A 57 -18.76 14.89 -2.61
C TYR A 57 -20.27 14.58 -2.65
N GLN A 58 -20.72 13.56 -1.92
CA GLN A 58 -22.13 13.20 -1.87
C GLN A 58 -22.98 14.34 -1.29
N GLN A 59 -22.54 14.91 -0.16
CA GLN A 59 -23.27 16.00 0.51
C GLN A 59 -23.29 17.27 -0.33
N GLN A 60 -22.20 17.59 -1.04
CA GLN A 60 -22.15 18.71 -1.96
C GLN A 60 -23.20 18.56 -3.07
N LEU A 61 -23.27 17.40 -3.71
CA LEU A 61 -24.27 17.13 -4.75
C LEU A 61 -25.70 17.22 -4.21
N GLN A 62 -25.98 16.67 -3.02
CA GLN A 62 -27.29 16.77 -2.39
C GLN A 62 -27.69 18.23 -2.15
N ARG A 63 -26.80 19.04 -1.56
CA ARG A 63 -27.04 20.48 -1.33
C ARG A 63 -27.25 21.26 -2.62
N GLU A 64 -26.48 20.95 -3.66
CA GLU A 64 -26.62 21.60 -4.96
C GLU A 64 -27.97 21.26 -5.60
N LEU A 65 -28.38 19.99 -5.56
CA LEU A 65 -29.69 19.55 -6.07
C LEU A 65 -30.84 20.18 -5.28
N GLU A 66 -30.79 20.19 -3.95
CA GLU A 66 -31.79 20.88 -3.11
C GLU A 66 -31.88 22.37 -3.46
N GLY A 67 -30.73 23.03 -3.62
CA GLY A 67 -30.65 24.45 -3.98
C GLY A 67 -31.17 24.78 -5.37
N ILE A 68 -31.07 23.86 -6.33
CA ILE A 68 -31.63 24.01 -7.68
C ILE A 68 -33.14 23.75 -7.64
N LEU A 69 -33.57 22.63 -7.05
CA LEU A 69 -34.96 22.19 -7.05
C LEU A 69 -35.86 23.12 -6.24
N SER A 70 -35.35 23.72 -5.16
CA SER A 70 -36.10 24.70 -4.35
C SER A 70 -36.41 26.01 -5.08
N ARG A 71 -35.77 26.29 -6.23
CA ARG A 71 -36.08 27.47 -7.06
C ARG A 71 -37.32 27.27 -7.95
N ILE A 72 -37.84 26.05 -8.02
CA ILE A 72 -39.04 25.74 -8.78
C ILE A 72 -40.25 26.31 -8.03
N GLU A 73 -41.06 27.12 -8.71
CA GLU A 73 -42.26 27.71 -8.12
C GLU A 73 -43.25 26.61 -7.70
N GLY A 74 -43.66 26.65 -6.42
CA GLY A 74 -44.55 25.64 -5.84
C GLY A 74 -43.87 24.38 -5.29
N ALA A 75 -42.54 24.23 -5.41
CA ALA A 75 -41.82 23.05 -4.92
C ALA A 75 -41.56 23.02 -3.40
N GLY A 76 -41.78 24.12 -2.68
CA GLY A 76 -41.67 24.15 -1.21
C GLY A 76 -40.27 23.80 -0.69
N ARG A 77 -40.21 23.00 0.39
CA ARG A 77 -38.95 22.56 1.00
C ARG A 77 -38.57 21.19 0.44
N VAL A 78 -37.61 21.19 -0.47
CA VAL A 78 -37.09 19.97 -1.07
C VAL A 78 -36.03 19.33 -0.16
N THR A 79 -36.09 18.02 0.03
CA THR A 79 -35.04 17.21 0.65
C THR A 79 -34.58 16.14 -0.34
N VAL A 80 -33.25 16.02 -0.52
CA VAL A 80 -32.66 15.10 -1.50
C VAL A 80 -31.76 14.09 -0.79
N MET A 81 -32.03 12.82 -1.01
CA MET A 81 -31.12 11.73 -0.65
C MET A 81 -30.50 11.16 -1.92
N LEU A 82 -29.17 11.07 -1.96
CA LEU A 82 -28.40 10.56 -3.09
C LEU A 82 -27.56 9.38 -2.64
N THR A 83 -27.51 8.34 -3.47
CA THR A 83 -26.70 7.13 -3.25
C THR A 83 -25.70 6.97 -4.39
N LEU A 84 -24.44 6.75 -4.05
CA LEU A 84 -23.36 6.47 -4.99
C LEU A 84 -23.20 4.96 -5.22
N ASP A 85 -22.68 4.59 -6.38
CA ASP A 85 -22.46 3.19 -6.76
C ASP A 85 -21.24 2.60 -6.02
N ASP A 86 -20.16 3.40 -5.98
CA ASP A 86 -18.85 3.03 -5.45
C ASP A 86 -18.17 4.27 -4.81
N ASP A 87 -16.93 4.09 -4.36
CA ASP A 87 -16.04 5.16 -3.94
C ASP A 87 -15.30 5.78 -5.14
N ALA A 88 -14.50 6.83 -4.90
CA ALA A 88 -13.65 7.38 -5.93
C ALA A 88 -12.55 6.38 -6.33
N GLU A 89 -12.40 6.15 -7.63
CA GLU A 89 -11.37 5.27 -8.19
C GLU A 89 -10.10 6.08 -8.48
N ILE A 90 -8.97 5.60 -7.96
CA ILE A 90 -7.65 6.21 -8.20
C ILE A 90 -6.95 5.38 -9.27
N VAL A 91 -6.66 5.99 -10.40
CA VAL A 91 -5.90 5.38 -11.49
C VAL A 91 -4.45 5.82 -11.36
N TYR A 92 -3.55 4.85 -11.24
CA TYR A 92 -2.11 5.08 -11.17
C TYR A 92 -1.48 5.01 -12.55
N ALA A 93 -0.45 5.82 -12.76
CA ALA A 93 0.32 5.80 -13.98
C ALA A 93 1.11 4.49 -14.09
N SER A 94 1.06 3.87 -15.26
CA SER A 94 1.84 2.67 -15.58
C SER A 94 2.40 2.75 -16.99
N ASN A 95 3.56 2.14 -17.21
CA ASN A 95 4.13 1.94 -18.52
C ASN A 95 3.64 0.58 -19.05
N GLU A 96 2.88 0.59 -20.14
CA GLU A 96 2.35 -0.61 -20.78
C GLU A 96 3.12 -0.91 -22.08
N GLU A 97 3.52 -2.17 -22.27
CA GLU A 97 4.13 -2.68 -23.48
C GLU A 97 3.25 -3.83 -24.02
N THR A 98 2.64 -3.62 -25.19
CA THR A 98 1.78 -4.62 -25.85
C THR A 98 2.44 -5.10 -27.15
N SER A 99 2.59 -6.42 -27.29
CA SER A 99 3.09 -7.08 -28.50
C SER A 99 2.01 -8.00 -29.08
N ARG A 100 1.72 -7.84 -30.38
CA ARG A 100 0.79 -8.68 -31.14
C ARG A 100 1.52 -9.29 -32.31
N ARG A 101 1.59 -10.62 -32.37
CA ARG A 101 2.22 -11.36 -33.47
C ARG A 101 1.21 -12.30 -34.12
N THR A 102 0.98 -12.11 -35.42
CA THR A 102 0.16 -13.01 -36.22
C THR A 102 1.06 -13.78 -37.17
N THR A 103 1.06 -15.10 -37.07
CA THR A 103 1.76 -16.01 -37.98
C THR A 103 0.71 -16.73 -38.82
N SER A 104 0.85 -16.69 -40.15
CA SER A 104 0.02 -17.46 -41.08
C SER A 104 0.93 -18.43 -41.83
N GLU A 105 0.69 -19.72 -41.67
CA GLU A 105 1.38 -20.79 -42.38
C GLU A 105 0.41 -21.42 -43.37
N GLU A 106 0.83 -21.55 -44.62
CA GLU A 106 0.10 -22.27 -45.66
C GLU A 106 0.94 -23.50 -46.05
N ASP A 107 0.38 -24.69 -45.87
CA ASP A 107 1.04 -25.93 -46.23
C ASP A 107 0.93 -26.20 -47.74
N SER A 108 1.81 -27.07 -48.25
CA SER A 108 1.83 -27.44 -49.68
C SER A 108 0.61 -28.27 -50.14
N GLN A 109 -0.27 -28.65 -49.22
CA GLN A 109 -1.51 -29.39 -49.46
C GLN A 109 -2.76 -28.49 -49.36
N GLY A 110 -2.60 -27.18 -49.10
CA GLY A 110 -3.68 -26.19 -49.02
C GLY A 110 -4.27 -25.95 -47.63
N GLY A 111 -3.65 -26.48 -46.57
CA GLY A 111 -4.01 -26.19 -45.18
C GLY A 111 -3.46 -24.84 -44.73
N VAL A 112 -4.33 -23.99 -44.18
CA VAL A 112 -3.96 -22.68 -43.63
C VAL A 112 -4.03 -22.74 -42.11
N ARG A 113 -2.91 -22.43 -41.44
CA ARG A 113 -2.83 -22.28 -39.99
C ARG A 113 -2.56 -20.82 -39.66
N GLN A 114 -3.45 -20.22 -38.88
CA GLN A 114 -3.25 -18.91 -38.31
C GLN A 114 -2.96 -19.04 -36.82
N GLN A 115 -1.83 -18.51 -36.37
CA GLN A 115 -1.45 -18.42 -34.96
C GLN A 115 -1.37 -16.95 -34.57
N LEU A 116 -2.02 -16.62 -33.46
CA LEU A 116 -2.13 -15.26 -32.96
C LEU A 116 -1.61 -15.23 -31.53
N GLU A 117 -0.55 -14.47 -31.32
CA GLU A 117 0.15 -14.33 -30.06
C GLU A 117 -0.01 -12.89 -29.54
N TYR A 118 -0.39 -12.78 -28.27
CA TYR A 118 -0.64 -11.53 -27.55
C TYR A 118 0.17 -11.54 -26.26
N ASP A 119 1.14 -10.65 -26.12
CA ASP A 119 1.90 -10.39 -24.88
C ASP A 119 1.60 -8.95 -24.43
N SER A 120 1.31 -8.76 -23.14
CA SER A 120 1.02 -7.46 -22.53
C SER A 120 1.71 -7.38 -21.18
N ARG A 121 2.57 -6.37 -21.00
CA ARG A 121 3.31 -6.12 -19.76
C ARG A 121 3.02 -4.72 -19.26
N GLY A 122 2.81 -4.58 -17.95
CA GLY A 122 2.59 -3.28 -17.31
C GLY A 122 3.55 -3.09 -16.14
N GLN A 123 4.11 -1.89 -15.99
CA GLN A 123 4.96 -1.50 -14.86
C GLN A 123 4.45 -0.21 -14.22
N LEU A 124 4.17 -0.25 -12.91
CA LEU A 124 3.74 0.92 -12.13
C LEU A 124 4.84 2.00 -12.10
N VAL A 125 4.47 3.26 -12.30
CA VAL A 125 5.40 4.39 -12.20
C VAL A 125 5.50 4.83 -10.74
N ILE A 126 6.71 4.74 -10.19
CA ILE A 126 7.03 5.12 -8.80
C ILE A 126 7.98 6.31 -8.83
N VAL A 127 7.72 7.30 -7.97
CA VAL A 127 8.60 8.45 -7.73
C VAL A 127 9.19 8.36 -6.33
N GLN A 128 10.47 8.72 -6.20
CA GLN A 128 11.15 8.84 -4.92
C GLN A 128 11.12 10.29 -4.45
N THR A 129 10.47 10.53 -3.30
CA THR A 129 10.51 11.83 -2.62
C THR A 129 11.19 11.64 -1.28
N GLY A 130 12.47 12.03 -1.20
CA GLY A 130 13.29 11.82 0.01
C GLY A 130 13.53 10.34 0.29
N ASN A 131 13.04 9.85 1.44
CA ASN A 131 13.12 8.44 1.84
C ASN A 131 11.80 7.67 1.58
N GLN A 132 10.87 8.23 0.81
CA GLN A 132 9.58 7.61 0.51
C GLN A 132 9.46 7.31 -1.00
N GLU A 133 8.96 6.12 -1.30
CA GLU A 133 8.59 5.68 -2.64
C GLU A 133 7.06 5.69 -2.77
N GLU A 134 6.53 6.49 -3.68
CA GLU A 134 5.09 6.63 -3.88
C GLU A 134 4.72 6.47 -5.37
N PRO A 135 3.60 5.80 -5.68
CA PRO A 135 3.13 5.68 -7.05
C PRO A 135 2.59 7.00 -7.58
N VAL A 136 2.76 7.24 -8.88
CA VAL A 136 2.20 8.44 -9.53
C VAL A 136 0.71 8.22 -9.81
N ILE A 137 -0.12 9.15 -9.34
CA ILE A 137 -1.56 9.18 -9.67
C ILE A 137 -1.75 9.81 -11.04
N GLU A 138 -2.38 9.11 -11.97
CA GLU A 138 -2.73 9.62 -13.29
C GLU A 138 -4.04 10.42 -13.24
N LYS A 139 -5.09 9.86 -12.62
CA LYS A 139 -6.39 10.53 -12.47
C LYS A 139 -7.19 9.94 -11.32
N ILE A 140 -8.17 10.73 -10.86
CA ILE A 140 -9.16 10.31 -9.87
C ILE A 140 -10.53 10.37 -10.53
N ILE A 141 -11.19 9.23 -10.65
CA ILE A 141 -12.52 9.09 -11.23
C ILE A 141 -13.55 9.22 -10.11
N LYS A 142 -14.51 10.13 -10.28
CA LYS A 142 -15.61 10.31 -9.33
C LYS A 142 -16.62 9.17 -9.46
N PRO A 143 -17.24 8.75 -8.34
CA PRO A 143 -18.18 7.65 -8.38
C PRO A 143 -19.45 8.01 -9.12
N ARG A 144 -20.10 6.99 -9.68
CA ARG A 144 -21.38 7.14 -10.38
C ARG A 144 -22.52 7.27 -9.38
N VAL A 145 -23.55 8.02 -9.74
CA VAL A 145 -24.79 8.09 -8.95
C VAL A 145 -25.63 6.85 -9.23
N ARG A 146 -25.91 6.05 -8.21
CA ARG A 146 -26.77 4.86 -8.29
C ARG A 146 -28.24 5.23 -8.25
N GLY A 147 -28.61 6.20 -7.43
CA GLY A 147 -30.01 6.60 -7.28
C GLY A 147 -30.18 7.91 -6.52
N VAL A 148 -31.34 8.53 -6.72
CA VAL A 148 -31.75 9.78 -6.07
C VAL A 148 -33.20 9.64 -5.62
N LEU A 149 -33.47 10.04 -4.38
CA LEU A 149 -34.81 10.19 -3.81
C LEU A 149 -35.04 11.66 -3.50
N VAL A 150 -36.21 12.18 -3.89
CA VAL A 150 -36.60 13.57 -3.69
C VAL A 150 -37.97 13.64 -3.01
N VAL A 151 -38.08 14.49 -1.99
CA VAL A 151 -39.33 14.78 -1.27
C VAL A 151 -39.53 16.31 -1.26
N ALA A 152 -40.75 16.77 -1.51
CA ALA A 152 -41.12 18.19 -1.65
C ALA A 152 -42.47 18.47 -0.97
#